data_AF-A0A2H9L6U8-F1
#
_entry.id   AF-A0A2H9L6U8-F1
#
_cell.length_a   1.000
_cell.length_b   1.000
_cell.length_c   1.000
_cell.angle_alpha   90.00
_cell.angle_beta   90.00
_cell.angle_gamma   90.00
#
_symmetry.space_group_name_H-M   'P 1'
#
loop_
_entity.id
_entity.type
_entity.pdbx_description
1 polymer ?
#
loop_
_entity_poly.entity_id
_entity_poly.type
_entity_poly.pdbx_seq_one_letter_code
_entity_poly.pdbx_strand_id
1 'polypeptide(L)'
;MLNYTDILNDKEIEILKLKTGLGKKFIIKERVLMYAFALLEKFNERIILKGGTAINKIYLDEPRFSEDLDYDSKNAKADTEEIKQFLSDYFKTDLRKMRSIYRIDCFYNGKDGETDKFRVEIAPKKNIENTSSKIARSILFENTFASVKTYTLDALVKQKMDAYFDRIDGKDFYDLYYILQTGKEQKEFLEKRDNLLTRLKHFKHKNIYNTISHYLLKDNRYKYNELIDNFESLLKSLK
;
A
#
# COMPACT_ATOMS: atom_id res chain seq x y z
N MET A 1 -23.03 -6.20 2.08
CA MET A 1 -21.64 -5.95 1.66
C MET A 1 -21.63 -6.05 0.14
N LEU A 2 -21.20 -5.01 -0.59
CA LEU A 2 -21.16 -5.03 -2.07
C LEU A 2 -20.22 -6.16 -2.52
N ASN A 3 -20.69 -7.06 -3.37
CA ASN A 3 -19.84 -8.11 -3.93
C ASN A 3 -18.91 -7.46 -4.97
N TYR A 4 -17.64 -7.87 -5.06
CA TYR A 4 -16.76 -7.32 -6.11
C TYR A 4 -17.27 -7.62 -7.52
N THR A 5 -18.16 -8.62 -7.66
CA THR A 5 -18.85 -8.96 -8.92
C THR A 5 -19.89 -7.93 -9.34
N ASP A 6 -20.32 -7.03 -8.45
CA ASP A 6 -21.13 -5.85 -8.80
C ASP A 6 -20.24 -4.81 -9.48
N ILE A 7 -19.64 -5.20 -10.61
CA ILE A 7 -18.63 -4.40 -11.29
C ILE A 7 -19.29 -3.13 -11.84
N LEU A 8 -18.72 -1.96 -11.50
CA LEU A 8 -18.98 -0.63 -12.03
C LEU A 8 -19.43 -0.70 -13.48
N ASN A 9 -20.50 0.01 -13.80
CA ASN A 9 -20.91 0.18 -15.19
C ASN A 9 -19.84 0.99 -15.96
N ASP A 10 -19.89 0.97 -17.30
CA ASP A 10 -18.81 1.59 -18.10
C ASP A 10 -18.77 3.10 -17.93
N LYS A 11 -19.93 3.71 -17.69
CA LYS A 11 -20.03 5.14 -17.41
C LYS A 11 -19.31 5.52 -16.12
N GLU A 12 -19.48 4.76 -15.04
CA GLU A 12 -18.76 4.98 -13.77
C GLU A 12 -17.25 4.83 -13.94
N ILE A 13 -16.81 3.81 -14.69
CA ILE A 13 -15.38 3.60 -14.99
C ILE A 13 -14.81 4.79 -15.77
N GLU A 14 -15.50 5.24 -16.83
CA GLU A 14 -15.03 6.38 -17.63
C GLU A 14 -14.98 7.68 -16.82
N ILE A 15 -15.97 7.94 -15.96
CA ILE A 15 -15.94 9.10 -15.05
C ILE A 15 -14.71 9.04 -14.14
N LEU A 16 -14.43 7.88 -13.52
CA LEU A 16 -13.26 7.71 -12.65
C LEU A 16 -11.94 7.81 -13.40
N LYS A 17 -11.85 7.29 -14.63
CA LYS A 17 -10.66 7.45 -15.50
C LYS A 17 -10.40 8.93 -15.77
N LEU A 18 -11.43 9.71 -16.11
CA LEU A 18 -11.30 11.14 -16.37
C LEU A 18 -10.91 11.93 -15.11
N LYS A 19 -11.53 11.63 -13.97
CA LYS A 19 -11.26 12.27 -12.67
C LYS A 19 -9.85 11.97 -12.15
N THR A 20 -9.43 10.71 -12.24
CA THR A 20 -8.21 10.24 -11.54
C THR A 20 -7.02 10.02 -12.45
N GLY A 21 -7.21 9.93 -13.77
CA GLY A 21 -6.19 9.57 -14.74
C GLY A 21 -5.67 8.13 -14.62
N LEU A 22 -6.27 7.29 -13.77
CA LEU A 22 -5.93 5.88 -13.65
C LEU A 22 -6.61 5.07 -14.75
N GLY A 23 -5.92 4.04 -15.24
CA GLY A 23 -6.50 3.09 -16.20
C GLY A 23 -7.61 2.25 -15.57
N LYS A 24 -8.53 1.73 -16.40
CA LYS A 24 -9.65 0.85 -16.02
C LYS A 24 -9.23 -0.27 -15.07
N LYS A 25 -8.09 -0.92 -15.36
CA LYS A 25 -7.52 -1.98 -14.52
C LYS A 25 -7.32 -1.56 -13.06
N PHE A 26 -6.74 -0.38 -12.81
CA PHE A 26 -6.47 0.12 -11.46
C PHE A 26 -7.76 0.45 -10.71
N ILE A 27 -8.76 0.99 -11.41
CA ILE A 27 -10.07 1.31 -10.82
C ILE A 27 -10.78 0.03 -10.36
N ILE A 28 -10.79 -1.00 -11.21
CA ILE A 28 -11.38 -2.30 -10.85
C ILE A 28 -10.60 -2.91 -9.68
N LYS A 29 -9.27 -2.90 -9.77
CA LYS A 29 -8.40 -3.47 -8.75
C LYS A 29 -8.56 -2.80 -7.38
N GLU A 30 -8.70 -1.49 -7.33
CA GLU A 30 -8.96 -0.75 -6.10
C GLU A 30 -10.21 -1.28 -5.38
N ARG A 31 -11.29 -1.53 -6.11
CA ARG A 31 -12.51 -2.06 -5.50
C ARG A 31 -12.34 -3.50 -5.02
N VAL A 32 -11.66 -4.33 -5.81
CA VAL A 32 -11.34 -5.70 -5.40
C VAL A 32 -10.48 -5.71 -4.13
N LEU A 33 -9.50 -4.82 -4.02
CA LEU A 33 -8.67 -4.67 -2.82
C LEU A 33 -9.49 -4.23 -1.61
N MET A 34 -10.41 -3.27 -1.77
CA MET A 34 -11.27 -2.85 -0.67
C MET A 34 -12.27 -3.95 -0.25
N TYR A 35 -12.75 -4.75 -1.20
CA TYR A 35 -13.55 -5.94 -0.88
C TYR A 35 -12.70 -6.99 -0.14
N ALA A 36 -11.46 -7.23 -0.57
CA ALA A 36 -10.54 -8.11 0.12
C ALA A 36 -10.23 -7.63 1.55
N PHE A 37 -10.06 -6.31 1.77
CA PHE A 37 -9.95 -5.75 3.11
C PHE A 37 -11.17 -6.06 3.97
N ALA A 38 -12.38 -5.84 3.46
CA ALA A 38 -13.63 -6.12 4.16
C ALA A 38 -13.76 -7.62 4.53
N LEU A 39 -13.34 -8.51 3.64
CA LEU A 39 -13.30 -9.96 3.91
C LEU A 39 -12.27 -10.31 4.99
N LEU A 40 -11.10 -9.66 4.98
CA LEU A 40 -10.00 -9.94 5.90
C LEU A 40 -10.23 -9.37 7.31
N GLU A 41 -11.22 -8.51 7.52
CA GLU A 41 -11.49 -7.90 8.84
C GLU A 41 -11.67 -8.93 9.95
N LYS A 42 -12.27 -10.09 9.65
CA LYS A 42 -12.46 -11.19 10.61
C LYS A 42 -11.15 -11.80 11.12
N PHE A 43 -10.02 -11.50 10.49
CA PHE A 43 -8.70 -11.98 10.87
C PHE A 43 -7.85 -10.90 11.58
N ASN A 44 -8.38 -9.70 11.82
CA ASN A 44 -7.64 -8.56 12.37
C ASN A 44 -6.95 -8.82 13.72
N GLU A 45 -7.48 -9.73 14.55
CA GLU A 45 -6.84 -10.10 15.82
C GLU A 45 -5.61 -11.01 15.64
N ARG A 46 -5.38 -11.53 14.43
CA ARG A 46 -4.33 -12.51 14.11
C ARG A 46 -3.29 -11.98 13.14
N ILE A 47 -3.71 -11.13 12.19
CA ILE A 47 -2.85 -10.55 11.16
C ILE A 47 -2.76 -9.03 11.30
N ILE A 48 -1.55 -8.48 11.10
CA ILE A 48 -1.28 -7.05 11.24
C ILE A 48 -0.82 -6.48 9.90
N LEU A 49 -1.61 -5.59 9.33
CA LEU A 49 -1.28 -4.93 8.06
C LEU A 49 -0.03 -4.06 8.21
N LYS A 50 0.88 -4.15 7.24
CA LYS A 50 2.12 -3.38 7.17
C LYS A 50 2.41 -2.86 5.75
N GLY A 51 3.62 -2.33 5.57
CA GLY A 51 4.14 -1.96 4.26
C GLY A 51 3.52 -0.70 3.66
N GLY A 52 3.73 -0.52 2.35
CA GLY A 52 3.26 0.66 1.62
C GLY A 52 1.73 0.79 1.58
N THR A 53 1.01 -0.33 1.61
CA THR A 53 -0.45 -0.31 1.59
C THR A 53 -1.03 0.20 2.90
N ALA A 54 -0.47 -0.18 4.07
CA ALA A 54 -0.85 0.43 5.35
C ALA A 54 -0.64 1.95 5.35
N ILE A 55 0.55 2.40 4.91
CA ILE A 55 0.89 3.82 4.84
C ILE A 55 -0.10 4.58 3.96
N ASN A 56 -0.30 4.12 2.72
CA ASN A 56 -1.12 4.83 1.73
C ASN A 56 -2.63 4.77 2.03
N LYS A 57 -3.15 3.69 2.60
CA LYS A 57 -4.60 3.56 2.85
C LYS A 57 -5.07 4.24 4.14
N ILE A 58 -4.16 4.54 5.07
CA ILE A 58 -4.51 4.89 6.46
C ILE A 58 -3.91 6.24 6.88
N TYR A 59 -2.68 6.54 6.46
CA TYR A 59 -1.88 7.61 7.08
C TYR A 59 -1.54 8.78 6.17
N LEU A 60 -1.64 8.62 4.84
CA LEU A 60 -1.33 9.67 3.88
C LEU A 60 -2.56 10.40 3.39
N ASP A 61 -2.47 11.74 3.35
CA ASP A 61 -3.48 12.61 2.73
C ASP A 61 -3.37 12.58 1.19
N GLU A 62 -2.16 12.35 0.68
CA GLU A 62 -1.85 12.26 -0.75
C GLU A 62 -1.35 10.84 -1.08
N PRO A 63 -2.23 9.83 -1.09
CA PRO A 63 -1.82 8.45 -1.30
C PRO A 63 -1.57 8.13 -2.79
N ARG A 64 -0.62 7.24 -3.04
CA ARG A 64 -0.52 6.53 -4.33
C ARG A 64 -1.32 5.23 -4.28
N PHE A 65 -1.63 4.70 -5.46
CA PHE A 65 -2.16 3.35 -5.57
C PHE A 65 -1.15 2.33 -5.03
N SER A 66 -1.64 1.38 -4.23
CA SER A 66 -0.86 0.30 -3.63
C SER A 66 -1.70 -0.98 -3.64
N GLU A 67 -1.13 -2.06 -4.16
CA GLU A 67 -1.91 -3.24 -4.58
C GLU A 67 -1.59 -4.56 -3.87
N ASP A 68 -0.48 -4.62 -3.14
CA ASP A 68 -0.10 -5.81 -2.37
C ASP A 68 -0.58 -5.66 -0.92
N LEU A 69 -1.16 -6.71 -0.34
CA LEU A 69 -1.59 -6.73 1.06
C LEU A 69 -0.56 -7.50 1.90
N ASP A 70 0.32 -6.77 2.58
CA ASP A 70 1.38 -7.34 3.41
C ASP A 70 0.96 -7.38 4.88
N TYR A 71 1.04 -8.56 5.50
CA TYR A 71 0.70 -8.80 6.90
C TYR A 71 1.85 -9.47 7.66
N ASP A 72 1.91 -9.20 8.96
CA ASP A 72 2.63 -10.02 9.94
C ASP A 72 1.66 -10.88 10.75
N SER A 73 2.09 -12.08 11.14
CA SER A 73 1.36 -12.94 12.08
C SER A 73 2.31 -13.73 12.99
N LYS A 74 1.87 -13.98 14.24
CA LYS A 74 2.56 -14.88 15.18
C LYS A 74 2.45 -16.36 14.77
N ASN A 75 1.36 -16.74 14.09
CA ASN A 75 1.04 -18.10 13.65
C ASN A 75 0.92 -18.18 12.11
N ALA A 76 1.81 -17.50 11.40
CA ALA A 76 1.68 -17.21 9.97
C ALA A 76 1.29 -18.42 9.10
N LYS A 77 1.81 -19.63 9.38
CA LYS A 77 1.43 -20.84 8.63
C LYS A 77 -0.07 -21.16 8.76
N ALA A 78 -0.56 -21.30 9.99
CA ALA A 78 -1.95 -21.66 10.28
C ALA A 78 -2.90 -20.56 9.80
N ASP A 79 -2.57 -19.29 10.07
CA ASP A 79 -3.39 -18.16 9.63
C ASP A 79 -3.46 -18.09 8.09
N THR A 80 -2.35 -18.36 7.40
CA THR A 80 -2.34 -18.43 5.92
C THR A 80 -3.25 -19.53 5.40
N GLU A 81 -3.18 -20.73 5.97
CA GLU A 81 -3.99 -21.87 5.52
C GLU A 81 -5.49 -21.56 5.67
N GLU A 82 -5.89 -21.00 6.81
CA GLU A 82 -7.29 -20.61 7.06
C GLU A 82 -7.73 -19.43 6.18
N ILE A 83 -6.91 -18.38 6.04
CA ILE A 83 -7.21 -17.24 5.18
C ILE A 83 -7.33 -17.69 3.71
N LYS A 84 -6.44 -18.56 3.24
CA LYS A 84 -6.51 -19.10 1.88
C LYS A 84 -7.80 -19.89 1.68
N GLN A 85 -8.15 -20.77 2.62
CA GLN A 85 -9.40 -21.54 2.55
C GLN A 85 -10.61 -20.61 2.46
N PHE A 86 -10.68 -19.61 3.33
CA PHE A 86 -11.77 -18.62 3.35
C PHE A 86 -11.84 -17.78 2.07
N LEU A 87 -10.71 -17.28 1.57
CA LEU A 87 -10.66 -16.49 0.33
C LEU A 87 -11.01 -17.34 -0.90
N SER A 88 -10.91 -18.67 -0.83
CA SER A 88 -11.26 -19.56 -1.95
C SER A 88 -12.76 -19.59 -2.26
N ASP A 89 -13.60 -19.15 -1.32
CA ASP A 89 -15.04 -18.99 -1.55
C ASP A 89 -15.36 -17.78 -2.44
N TYR A 90 -14.40 -16.84 -2.58
CA TYR A 90 -14.59 -15.58 -3.30
C TYR A 90 -13.68 -15.44 -4.51
N PHE A 91 -12.50 -16.04 -4.47
CA PHE A 91 -11.46 -15.92 -5.49
C PHE A 91 -10.89 -17.29 -5.82
N LYS A 92 -10.39 -17.46 -7.04
CA LYS A 92 -9.47 -18.57 -7.30
C LYS A 92 -8.15 -18.25 -6.59
N THR A 93 -7.65 -19.15 -5.74
CA THR A 93 -6.43 -18.91 -4.95
C THR A 93 -5.30 -19.87 -5.32
N ASP A 94 -4.07 -19.37 -5.27
CA ASP A 94 -2.85 -20.17 -5.33
C ASP A 94 -1.91 -19.79 -4.16
N LEU A 95 -1.40 -20.79 -3.45
CA LEU A 95 -0.55 -20.59 -2.27
C LEU A 95 0.89 -20.93 -2.60
N ARG A 96 1.80 -19.99 -2.35
CA ARG A 96 3.24 -20.16 -2.54
C ARG A 96 3.99 -19.76 -1.28
N LYS A 97 5.03 -20.53 -0.94
CA LYS A 97 5.95 -20.19 0.14
C LYS A 97 7.23 -19.60 -0.45
N MET A 98 7.58 -18.39 -0.03
CA MET A 98 8.79 -17.68 -0.44
C MET A 98 9.68 -17.43 0.77
N ARG A 99 10.73 -18.24 0.94
CA ARG A 99 11.53 -18.28 2.18
C ARG A 99 10.61 -18.50 3.39
N SER A 100 10.51 -17.52 4.28
CA SER A 100 9.64 -17.55 5.45
C SER A 100 8.23 -16.96 5.19
N ILE A 101 8.02 -16.27 4.09
CA ILE A 101 6.76 -15.56 3.77
C ILE A 101 5.81 -16.51 3.04
N TYR A 102 4.54 -16.48 3.42
CA TYR A 102 3.47 -17.17 2.70
C TYR A 102 2.74 -16.16 1.81
N ARG A 103 2.55 -16.49 0.54
CA ARG A 103 1.88 -15.64 -0.45
C ARG A 103 0.68 -16.36 -1.03
N ILE A 104 -0.49 -15.74 -0.90
CA ILE A 104 -1.73 -16.17 -1.54
C ILE A 104 -1.97 -15.24 -2.74
N ASP A 105 -1.85 -15.78 -3.95
CA ASP A 105 -2.31 -15.10 -5.17
C ASP A 105 -3.82 -15.31 -5.29
N CYS A 106 -4.59 -14.22 -5.26
CA CYS A 106 -6.05 -14.23 -5.40
C CYS A 106 -6.43 -13.69 -6.77
N PHE A 107 -6.95 -14.56 -7.64
CA PHE A 107 -7.31 -14.23 -9.01
C PHE A 107 -8.79 -13.82 -9.11
N TYR A 108 -9.04 -12.80 -9.90
CA TYR A 108 -10.38 -12.29 -10.18
C TYR A 108 -10.51 -11.94 -11.66
N ASN A 109 -11.75 -11.97 -12.17
CA ASN A 109 -12.06 -11.52 -13.51
C ASN A 109 -12.38 -10.03 -13.47
N GLY A 110 -11.68 -9.27 -14.32
CA GLY A 110 -12.04 -7.91 -14.66
C GLY A 110 -13.30 -7.87 -15.53
N LYS A 111 -13.64 -6.66 -15.98
CA LYS A 111 -14.92 -6.42 -16.67
C LYS A 111 -15.02 -7.09 -18.04
N ASP A 112 -13.91 -7.25 -18.75
CA ASP A 112 -13.88 -7.72 -20.15
C ASP A 112 -13.34 -9.15 -20.26
N GLY A 113 -13.48 -9.95 -19.19
CA GLY A 113 -12.93 -11.31 -19.11
C GLY A 113 -11.41 -11.38 -18.87
N GLU A 114 -10.73 -10.22 -18.78
CA GLU A 114 -9.33 -10.16 -18.38
C GLU A 114 -9.13 -10.70 -16.96
N THR A 115 -8.28 -11.69 -16.77
CA THR A 115 -7.91 -12.15 -15.43
C THR A 115 -6.78 -11.27 -14.86
N ASP A 116 -6.97 -10.77 -13.65
CA ASP A 116 -5.92 -10.11 -12.86
C ASP A 116 -5.87 -10.71 -11.45
N LYS A 117 -4.92 -10.26 -10.63
CA LYS A 117 -4.76 -10.74 -9.26
C LYS A 117 -4.30 -9.67 -8.29
N PHE A 118 -4.63 -9.89 -7.03
CA PHE A 118 -3.95 -9.25 -5.90
C PHE A 118 -3.24 -10.30 -5.05
N ARG A 119 -2.33 -9.85 -4.19
CA ARG A 119 -1.55 -10.73 -3.31
C ARG A 119 -1.87 -10.44 -1.86
N VAL A 120 -1.99 -11.52 -1.08
CA VAL A 120 -1.95 -11.48 0.38
C VAL A 120 -0.66 -12.16 0.82
N GLU A 121 0.26 -11.40 1.39
CA GLU A 121 1.51 -11.91 1.95
C GLU A 121 1.44 -11.92 3.47
N ILE A 122 1.82 -13.03 4.08
CA ILE A 122 1.81 -13.20 5.53
C ILE A 122 3.20 -13.66 5.97
N ALA A 123 3.90 -12.78 6.67
CA ALA A 123 5.23 -13.04 7.20
C ALA A 123 5.15 -13.47 8.68
N PRO A 124 5.96 -14.45 9.12
CA PRO A 124 6.04 -14.82 10.52
C PRO A 124 6.75 -13.73 11.32
N LYS A 125 6.15 -13.32 12.44
CA LYS A 125 6.76 -12.37 13.38
C LYS A 125 6.40 -12.70 14.81
N LYS A 126 7.44 -12.96 15.63
CA LYS A 126 7.28 -13.37 17.04
C LYS A 126 6.76 -12.22 17.91
N ASN A 127 7.37 -11.05 17.79
CA ASN A 127 7.04 -9.88 18.59
C ASN A 127 6.29 -8.87 17.73
N ILE A 128 5.02 -8.66 18.07
CA ILE A 128 4.14 -7.71 17.43
C ILE A 128 3.73 -6.71 18.52
N GLU A 129 4.22 -5.49 18.36
CA GLU A 129 4.03 -4.36 19.26
C GLU A 129 3.71 -3.12 18.43
N ASN A 130 3.29 -2.04 19.10
CA ASN A 130 2.96 -0.77 18.45
C ASN A 130 1.91 -0.96 17.34
N THR A 131 0.81 -1.62 17.68
CA THR A 131 -0.32 -1.84 16.76
C THR A 131 -1.58 -1.16 17.26
N SER A 132 -2.44 -0.74 16.34
CA SER A 132 -3.73 -0.14 16.65
C SER A 132 -4.75 -0.51 15.58
N SER A 133 -6.03 -0.48 15.95
CA SER A 133 -7.11 -0.63 14.99
C SER A 133 -7.34 0.70 14.28
N LYS A 134 -7.37 0.66 12.94
CA LYS A 134 -7.49 1.84 12.07
C LYS A 134 -8.51 1.56 10.97
N ILE A 135 -8.86 2.61 10.24
CA ILE A 135 -9.74 2.54 9.08
C ILE A 135 -8.89 2.73 7.83
N ALA A 136 -8.81 1.70 6.99
CA ALA A 136 -8.26 1.79 5.64
C ALA A 136 -9.34 2.36 4.71
N ARG A 137 -8.97 3.34 3.88
CA ARG A 137 -9.91 4.03 2.98
C ARG A 137 -9.54 3.81 1.52
N SER A 138 -10.56 3.76 0.67
CA SER A 138 -10.33 3.77 -0.77
C SER A 138 -9.77 5.11 -1.22
N ILE A 139 -8.87 5.08 -2.20
CA ILE A 139 -8.39 6.32 -2.85
C ILE A 139 -9.32 6.79 -3.98
N LEU A 140 -10.29 5.97 -4.40
CA LEU A 140 -11.19 6.24 -5.53
C LEU A 140 -12.67 6.30 -5.15
N PHE A 141 -13.08 5.49 -4.18
CA PHE A 141 -14.48 5.31 -3.82
C PHE A 141 -14.77 5.96 -2.48
N GLU A 142 -15.34 7.17 -2.55
CA GLU A 142 -15.82 7.90 -1.37
C GLU A 142 -16.76 6.97 -0.56
N ASN A 143 -16.58 6.95 0.77
CA ASN A 143 -17.28 6.06 1.72
C ASN A 143 -16.97 4.55 1.62
N THR A 144 -16.00 4.12 0.80
CA THR A 144 -15.49 2.75 0.87
C THR A 144 -14.34 2.67 1.85
N PHE A 145 -14.52 1.91 2.93
CA PHE A 145 -13.52 1.74 3.98
C PHE A 145 -13.62 0.36 4.64
N ALA A 146 -12.56 -0.03 5.35
CA ALA A 146 -12.48 -1.28 6.09
C ALA A 146 -11.72 -1.09 7.41
N SER A 147 -12.13 -1.81 8.45
CA SER A 147 -11.40 -1.88 9.71
C SER A 147 -10.19 -2.79 9.57
N VAL A 148 -9.02 -2.33 10.00
CA VAL A 148 -7.79 -3.12 9.92
C VAL A 148 -6.99 -3.00 11.21
N LYS A 149 -6.34 -4.09 11.62
CA LYS A 149 -5.26 -4.02 12.61
C LYS A 149 -3.95 -3.71 11.87
N THR A 150 -3.27 -2.64 12.27
CA THR A 150 -2.02 -2.22 11.62
C THR A 150 -1.02 -1.70 12.65
N TYR A 151 0.24 -1.57 12.25
CA TYR A 151 1.24 -0.86 13.03
C TYR A 151 0.92 0.64 13.11
N THR A 152 1.35 1.27 14.20
CA THR A 152 1.41 2.73 14.31
C THR A 152 2.31 3.32 13.22
N LEU A 153 2.10 4.60 12.92
CA LEU A 153 2.85 5.27 11.85
C LEU A 153 4.36 5.21 12.12
N ASP A 154 4.82 5.53 13.33
CA ASP A 154 6.24 5.45 13.72
C ASP A 154 6.89 4.08 13.40
N ALA A 155 6.21 2.98 13.73
CA ALA A 155 6.68 1.63 13.49
C ALA A 155 6.71 1.29 11.99
N LEU A 156 5.77 1.82 11.19
CA LEU A 156 5.79 1.70 9.74
C LEU A 156 6.91 2.53 9.10
N VAL A 157 7.14 3.75 9.58
CA VAL A 157 8.22 4.63 9.08
C VAL A 157 9.58 3.99 9.30
N LYS A 158 9.83 3.44 10.49
CA LYS A 158 11.07 2.69 10.80
C LYS A 158 11.31 1.56 9.79
N GLN A 159 10.33 0.66 9.65
CA GLN A 159 10.38 -0.45 8.70
C GLN A 159 10.60 0.02 7.25
N LYS A 160 9.96 1.13 6.88
CA LYS A 160 10.05 1.71 5.54
C LYS A 160 11.43 2.28 5.25
N MET A 161 12.00 3.03 6.20
CA MET A 161 13.33 3.58 6.08
C MET A 161 14.39 2.49 5.99
N ASP A 162 14.29 1.46 6.83
CA ASP A 162 15.23 0.33 6.79
C ASP A 162 15.20 -0.35 5.41
N ALA A 163 14.01 -0.63 4.87
CA ALA A 163 13.85 -1.18 3.52
C ALA A 163 14.37 -0.22 2.42
N TYR A 164 14.14 1.08 2.55
CA TYR A 164 14.60 2.09 1.58
C TYR A 164 16.13 2.17 1.50
N PHE A 165 16.83 1.95 2.61
CA PHE A 165 18.29 1.88 2.61
C PHE A 165 18.83 0.59 1.98
N ASP A 166 18.01 -0.46 1.87
CA ASP A 166 18.39 -1.69 1.16
C ASP A 166 18.08 -1.63 -0.34
N ARG A 167 16.96 -1.03 -0.74
CA ARG A 167 16.54 -0.93 -2.15
C ARG A 167 16.12 0.50 -2.53
N ILE A 168 16.65 0.98 -3.64
CA ILE A 168 16.27 2.27 -4.23
C ILE A 168 14.99 2.06 -5.07
N ASP A 169 13.82 2.21 -4.45
CA ASP A 169 12.50 2.15 -5.12
C ASP A 169 11.79 3.52 -5.03
N GLY A 170 11.28 4.03 -6.16
CA GLY A 170 10.56 5.31 -6.23
C GLY A 170 9.26 5.33 -5.40
N LYS A 171 8.64 4.18 -5.15
CA LYS A 171 7.48 4.05 -4.24
C LYS A 171 7.87 4.31 -2.79
N ASP A 172 9.01 3.78 -2.36
CA ASP A 172 9.50 3.96 -1.00
C ASP A 172 9.89 5.43 -0.77
N PHE A 173 10.53 6.07 -1.76
CA PHE A 173 10.82 7.50 -1.77
C PHE A 173 9.57 8.37 -1.64
N TYR A 174 8.54 8.12 -2.45
CA TYR A 174 7.28 8.88 -2.41
C TYR A 174 6.57 8.74 -1.07
N ASP A 175 6.48 7.51 -0.56
CA ASP A 175 5.85 7.26 0.73
C ASP A 175 6.57 8.05 1.84
N LEU A 176 7.92 8.03 1.88
CA LEU A 176 8.70 8.79 2.87
C LEU A 176 8.53 10.30 2.75
N TYR A 177 8.52 10.85 1.53
CA TYR A 177 8.28 12.27 1.31
C TYR A 177 6.91 12.70 1.86
N TYR A 178 5.84 11.98 1.50
CA TYR A 178 4.50 12.36 1.94
C TYR A 178 4.27 12.06 3.42
N ILE A 179 4.94 11.06 4.00
CA ILE A 179 4.99 10.90 5.47
C ILE A 179 5.57 12.17 6.09
N LEU A 180 6.73 12.64 5.60
CA LEU A 180 7.39 13.83 6.15
C LEU A 180 6.51 15.08 6.06
N GLN A 181 5.76 15.23 4.96
CA GLN A 181 4.81 16.34 4.80
C GLN A 181 3.67 16.35 5.83
N THR A 182 3.33 15.21 6.43
CA THR A 182 2.32 15.18 7.51
C THR A 182 2.81 15.87 8.80
N GLY A 183 4.10 16.19 8.89
CA GLY A 183 4.73 16.73 10.10
C GLY A 183 4.86 15.73 11.25
N LYS A 184 4.49 14.46 11.03
CA LYS A 184 4.60 13.37 12.02
C LYS A 184 5.96 12.68 11.92
N GLU A 185 6.32 11.96 12.97
CA GLU A 185 7.53 11.13 13.03
C GLU A 185 8.86 11.86 12.75
N GLN A 186 8.91 13.18 12.99
CA GLN A 186 10.08 14.03 12.67
C GLN A 186 11.37 13.52 13.31
N LYS A 187 11.29 12.92 14.50
CA LYS A 187 12.45 12.34 15.20
C LYS A 187 13.17 11.27 14.37
N GLU A 188 12.43 10.34 13.77
CA GLU A 188 13.03 9.27 12.95
C GLU A 188 13.70 9.86 11.70
N PHE A 189 13.07 10.85 11.07
CA PHE A 189 13.65 11.56 9.93
C PHE A 189 14.89 12.36 10.31
N LEU A 190 14.92 13.00 11.49
CA LEU A 190 16.08 13.71 12.01
C LEU A 190 17.26 12.76 12.23
N GLU A 191 17.02 11.62 12.87
CA GLU A 191 18.06 10.62 13.14
C GLU A 191 18.69 10.06 11.85
N LYS A 192 17.90 9.89 10.78
CA LYS A 192 18.37 9.35 9.49
C LYS A 192 18.60 10.43 8.43
N ARG A 193 18.53 11.72 8.78
CA ARG A 193 18.53 12.86 7.84
C ARG A 193 19.72 12.84 6.90
N ASP A 194 20.92 12.75 7.44
CA ASP A 194 22.14 12.89 6.64
C ASP A 194 22.32 11.68 5.70
N ASN A 195 21.89 10.49 6.12
CA ASN A 195 21.83 9.29 5.28
C ASN A 195 20.81 9.46 4.15
N LEU A 196 19.63 10.01 4.44
CA LEU A 196 18.61 10.30 3.43
C LEU A 196 19.12 11.33 2.42
N LEU A 197 19.68 12.46 2.88
CA LEU A 197 20.26 13.50 2.02
C LEU A 197 21.38 12.94 1.13
N THR A 198 22.27 12.12 1.68
CA THR A 198 23.33 11.46 0.91
C THR A 198 22.72 10.55 -0.16
N ARG A 199 21.69 9.76 0.20
CA ARG A 199 21.00 8.89 -0.74
C ARG A 199 20.36 9.68 -1.89
N LEU A 200 19.70 10.80 -1.60
CA LEU A 200 19.02 11.64 -2.58
C LEU A 200 19.95 12.15 -3.69
N LYS A 201 21.21 12.47 -3.36
CA LYS A 201 22.22 12.90 -4.35
C LYS A 201 22.52 11.86 -5.43
N HIS A 202 22.29 10.58 -5.14
CA HIS A 202 22.52 9.49 -6.08
C HIS A 202 21.28 9.14 -6.92
N PHE A 203 20.14 9.77 -6.67
CA PHE A 203 18.91 9.54 -7.44
C PHE A 203 18.85 10.39 -8.71
N LYS A 204 18.29 9.80 -9.78
CA LYS A 204 17.90 10.53 -10.99
C LYS A 204 16.37 10.60 -11.06
N HIS A 205 15.81 11.79 -11.31
CA HIS A 205 14.36 12.02 -11.44
C HIS A 205 13.67 10.98 -12.34
N LYS A 206 14.27 10.65 -13.48
CA LYS A 206 13.74 9.68 -14.46
C LYS A 206 13.55 8.27 -13.88
N ASN A 207 14.37 7.84 -12.93
CA ASN A 207 14.27 6.50 -12.33
C ASN A 207 13.07 6.41 -11.36
N ILE A 208 12.83 7.47 -10.59
CA ILE A 208 11.64 7.56 -9.73
C ILE A 208 10.37 7.62 -10.58
N TYR A 209 10.37 8.45 -11.62
CA TYR A 209 9.23 8.58 -12.53
C TYR A 209 8.76 7.23 -13.09
N ASN A 210 9.71 6.47 -13.64
CA ASN A 210 9.40 5.20 -14.29
C ASN A 210 8.82 4.17 -13.30
N THR A 211 9.18 4.26 -12.02
CA THR A 211 8.74 3.31 -11.00
C THR A 211 7.40 3.70 -10.37
N ILE A 212 7.07 5.00 -10.32
CA ILE A 212 5.89 5.47 -9.58
C ILE A 212 4.77 6.08 -10.42
N SER A 213 5.06 6.66 -11.60
CA SER A 213 4.09 7.49 -12.34
C SER A 213 2.74 6.82 -12.61
N HIS A 214 2.76 5.51 -12.89
CA HIS A 214 1.55 4.70 -13.12
C HIS A 214 0.69 4.46 -11.87
N TYR A 215 1.25 4.68 -10.67
CA TYR A 215 0.57 4.54 -9.39
C TYR A 215 0.01 5.86 -8.86
N LEU A 216 0.32 6.99 -9.51
CA LEU A 216 -0.13 8.31 -9.08
C LEU A 216 -1.46 8.69 -9.73
N LEU A 217 -2.34 9.28 -8.91
CA LEU A 217 -3.49 10.05 -9.37
C LEU A 217 -3.01 11.23 -10.23
N LYS A 218 -3.81 11.62 -11.21
CA LYS A 218 -3.50 12.66 -12.20
C LYS A 218 -2.95 13.93 -11.55
N ASP A 219 -3.61 14.41 -10.51
CA ASP A 219 -3.26 15.66 -9.84
C ASP A 219 -1.90 15.59 -9.12
N ASN A 220 -1.51 14.39 -8.68
CA ASN A 220 -0.22 14.14 -8.02
C ASN A 220 0.93 13.90 -8.99
N ARG A 221 0.67 13.71 -10.30
CA ARG A 221 1.72 13.57 -11.31
C ARG A 221 2.48 14.87 -11.54
N TYR A 222 1.82 16.02 -11.43
CA TYR A 222 2.45 17.33 -11.62
C TYR A 222 3.41 17.68 -10.47
N LYS A 223 3.05 17.32 -9.24
CA LYS A 223 3.88 17.51 -8.04
C LYS A 223 5.17 16.68 -8.06
N TYR A 224 5.23 15.60 -8.84
CA TYR A 224 6.37 14.69 -8.85
C TYR A 224 7.67 15.33 -9.41
N ASN A 225 7.56 16.27 -10.37
CA ASN A 225 8.74 16.81 -11.05
C ASN A 225 9.74 17.46 -10.08
N GLU A 226 9.23 18.08 -9.02
CA GLU A 226 9.98 18.81 -8.00
C GLU A 226 10.22 17.97 -6.73
N LEU A 227 9.82 16.70 -6.71
CA LEU A 227 9.71 15.94 -5.47
C LEU A 227 11.06 15.67 -4.79
N ILE A 228 12.14 15.53 -5.56
CA ILE A 228 13.50 15.37 -4.99
C ILE A 228 13.94 16.65 -4.30
N ASP A 229 13.82 17.79 -4.98
CA ASP A 229 14.24 19.10 -4.45
C ASP A 229 13.38 19.48 -3.23
N ASN A 230 12.07 19.23 -3.31
CA ASN A 230 11.14 19.47 -2.20
C ASN A 230 11.45 18.54 -1.01
N PHE A 231 11.77 17.27 -1.25
CA PHE A 231 12.13 16.36 -0.16
C PHE A 231 13.47 16.77 0.48
N GLU A 232 14.47 17.13 -0.32
CA GLU A 232 15.75 17.63 0.16
C GLU A 232 15.57 18.90 1.01
N SER A 233 14.72 19.83 0.55
CA SER A 233 14.38 21.06 1.28
C SER A 233 13.70 20.76 2.62
N LEU A 234 12.70 19.87 2.62
CA LEU A 234 12.00 19.46 3.84
C LEU A 234 12.97 18.83 4.84
N LEU A 235 13.83 17.91 4.41
CA LEU A 235 14.83 17.27 5.26
C LEU A 235 15.80 18.28 5.89
N LYS A 236 16.25 19.28 5.11
CA LYS A 236 17.12 20.36 5.61
C LYS A 236 16.42 21.29 6.61
N SER A 237 15.10 21.40 6.52
CA SER A 237 14.31 22.27 7.39
C SER A 237 13.96 21.64 8.75
N LEU A 238 14.18 20.34 8.92
CA LEU A 238 13.95 19.64 10.19
C LEU A 238 14.84 20.23 11.30
N LYS A 239 14.22 20.54 12.44
CA LYS A 239 14.86 21.11 13.62
C LYS A 239 15.02 20.08 14.73
#